data_AF-A0A7C5W5Q3-F1
#
_entry.id   AF-A0A7C5W5Q3-F1
#
_cell.length_a   1.000
_cell.length_b   1.000
_cell.length_c   1.000
_cell.angle_alpha   90.00
_cell.angle_beta   90.00
_cell.angle_gamma   90.00
#
_symmetry.space_group_name_H-M   'P 1'
#
loop_
_entity.id
_entity.type
_entity.pdbx_description
1 polymer ?
#
loop_
_entity_poly.entity_id
_entity_poly.type
_entity_poly.pdbx_seq_one_letter_code
_entity_poly.pdbx_strand_id
1 'polypeptide(L)'
;NDDRGQSVSVDSSGNVYITGYFGSSTIDFGGGALTNAGGWDIFLAKFDGNGNHIWSKRFGGSGYDLGYSVSVDSSGNVYITGSFGSSTIDFGGGALTNAHAPYYDIFLARFDSNGNHLWSKRFGGSDYDYGQSVSVDSSGNVYGIGYFNSNNVDFGVCSLQNSGGSDIFLIKYAP
;
A
#
# COMPACT_ATOMS: atom_id res chain seq x y z
N ASN A 1 0.93 21.68 -1.45
CA ASN A 1 0.93 20.27 -1.02
C ASN A 1 0.59 19.41 -2.22
N ASP A 2 1.29 18.28 -2.36
CA ASP A 2 1.10 17.38 -3.50
C ASP A 2 0.06 16.32 -3.13
N ASP A 3 -0.96 16.19 -3.99
CA ASP A 3 -1.95 15.12 -3.91
C ASP A 3 -1.91 14.36 -5.24
N ARG A 4 -1.69 13.04 -5.18
CA ARG A 4 -1.47 12.20 -6.37
C ARG A 4 -2.24 10.90 -6.28
N GLY A 5 -3.09 10.64 -7.27
CA GLY A 5 -3.58 9.29 -7.56
C GLY A 5 -2.51 8.50 -8.32
N GLN A 6 -2.27 7.25 -7.90
CA GLN A 6 -1.20 6.41 -8.43
C GLN A 6 -1.72 5.17 -9.16
N SER A 7 -2.82 4.59 -8.70
CA SER A 7 -3.34 3.34 -9.28
C SER A 7 -4.86 3.26 -9.16
N VAL A 8 -5.46 2.57 -10.13
CA VAL A 8 -6.88 2.22 -10.17
C VAL A 8 -7.05 0.74 -10.48
N SER A 9 -8.06 0.11 -9.89
CA SER A 9 -8.46 -1.27 -10.18
C SER A 9 -9.99 -1.35 -10.18
N VAL A 10 -10.57 -2.28 -10.94
CA VAL A 10 -12.02 -2.46 -11.06
C VAL A 10 -12.36 -3.93 -10.79
N ASP A 11 -13.37 -4.19 -9.97
CA ASP A 11 -13.85 -5.56 -9.73
C ASP A 11 -14.90 -6.02 -10.76
N SER A 12 -15.29 -7.29 -10.72
CA SER A 12 -16.26 -7.86 -11.66
C SER A 12 -17.67 -7.26 -11.56
N SER A 13 -17.96 -6.57 -10.45
CA SER A 13 -19.23 -5.85 -10.24
C SER A 13 -19.16 -4.40 -10.71
N GLY A 14 -18.01 -3.97 -11.25
CA GLY A 14 -17.77 -2.61 -11.72
C GLY A 14 -17.41 -1.62 -10.63
N ASN A 15 -17.17 -2.06 -9.37
CA ASN A 15 -16.70 -1.12 -8.36
C ASN A 15 -15.25 -0.73 -8.65
N VAL A 16 -14.94 0.55 -8.45
CA VAL A 16 -13.64 1.16 -8.73
C VAL A 16 -12.89 1.37 -7.42
N TYR A 17 -11.63 0.96 -7.38
CA TYR A 17 -10.73 1.12 -6.24
C TYR A 17 -9.56 1.99 -6.68
N ILE A 18 -9.23 3.03 -5.91
CA ILE A 18 -8.09 3.89 -6.18
C ILE A 18 -7.18 3.99 -4.96
N THR A 19 -5.89 4.15 -5.22
CA THR A 19 -4.90 4.50 -4.18
C THR A 19 -3.93 5.55 -4.69
N GLY A 20 -3.24 6.16 -3.75
CA GLY A 20 -2.31 7.25 -3.97
C GLY A 20 -1.87 7.81 -2.63
N TYR A 21 -1.40 9.04 -2.64
CA TYR A 21 -1.05 9.77 -1.44
C TYR A 21 -1.45 11.25 -1.53
N PHE A 22 -1.60 11.89 -0.38
CA PHE A 22 -1.98 13.28 -0.29
C PHE A 22 -1.19 13.99 0.82
N GLY A 23 -0.80 15.23 0.55
CA GLY A 23 -0.16 16.12 1.52
C GLY A 23 -1.04 17.28 1.95
N SER A 24 -2.21 17.47 1.32
CA SER A 24 -3.22 18.41 1.81
C SER A 24 -3.66 18.04 3.23
N SER A 25 -4.02 19.04 4.04
CA SER A 25 -4.44 18.81 5.43
C SER A 25 -5.64 17.85 5.52
N THR A 26 -6.52 17.92 4.51
CA THR A 26 -7.60 16.97 4.31
C THR A 26 -7.77 16.65 2.82
N ILE A 27 -8.34 15.49 2.54
CA ILE A 27 -8.87 15.10 1.23
C ILE A 27 -10.27 14.51 1.40
N ASP A 28 -11.20 14.77 0.48
CA ASP A 28 -12.55 14.22 0.51
C ASP A 28 -12.87 13.53 -0.83
N PHE A 29 -13.33 12.29 -0.76
CA PHE A 29 -13.70 11.46 -1.89
C PHE A 29 -15.23 11.30 -2.04
N GLY A 30 -16.02 12.06 -1.28
CA GLY A 30 -17.48 12.01 -1.25
C GLY A 30 -18.07 11.44 0.05
N GLY A 31 -17.23 10.88 0.92
CA GLY A 31 -17.62 10.28 2.21
C GLY A 31 -17.30 11.14 3.44
N GLY A 32 -16.79 12.36 3.22
CA GLY A 32 -16.25 13.22 4.26
C GLY A 32 -14.73 13.26 4.27
N ALA A 33 -14.20 14.28 4.95
CA ALA A 33 -12.78 14.58 4.98
C ALA A 33 -11.95 13.51 5.71
N LEU A 34 -10.90 13.03 5.04
CA LEU A 34 -9.80 12.28 5.63
C LEU A 34 -8.68 13.25 6.01
N THR A 35 -8.29 13.27 7.27
CA THR A 35 -7.24 14.16 7.77
C THR A 35 -5.86 13.53 7.61
N ASN A 36 -4.93 14.30 7.07
CA ASN A 36 -3.52 13.97 6.97
C ASN A 36 -2.85 14.03 8.36
N ALA A 37 -1.94 13.11 8.65
CA ALA A 37 -1.27 12.91 9.92
C ALA A 37 0.19 13.42 9.94
N GLY A 38 0.70 13.98 8.84
CA GLY A 38 2.11 14.29 8.70
C GLY A 38 2.53 14.83 7.32
N GLY A 39 3.52 14.17 6.71
CA GLY A 39 4.09 14.62 5.44
C GLY A 39 3.16 14.29 4.27
N TRP A 40 3.07 13.00 3.94
CA TRP A 40 2.18 12.45 2.93
C TRP A 40 1.53 11.22 3.50
N ASP A 41 0.23 11.07 3.29
CA ASP A 41 -0.49 9.89 3.73
C ASP A 41 -1.10 9.14 2.57
N ILE A 42 -1.19 7.83 2.72
CA ILE A 42 -1.82 6.92 1.78
C ILE A 42 -3.33 7.09 1.88
N PHE A 43 -4.01 7.07 0.74
CA PHE A 43 -5.45 6.83 0.70
C PHE A 43 -5.79 5.54 -0.04
N LEU A 44 -6.89 4.92 0.35
CA LEU A 44 -7.58 3.88 -0.41
C LEU A 44 -9.07 4.23 -0.45
N ALA A 45 -9.64 4.36 -1.64
CA ALA A 45 -11.05 4.70 -1.81
C ALA A 45 -11.72 3.72 -2.78
N LYS A 46 -13.00 3.44 -2.51
CA LYS A 46 -13.88 2.61 -3.33
C LYS A 46 -15.09 3.43 -3.78
N PHE A 47 -15.45 3.25 -5.04
CA PHE A 47 -16.62 3.82 -5.69
C PHE A 47 -17.44 2.70 -6.36
N ASP A 48 -18.73 2.94 -6.58
CA ASP A 48 -19.55 2.08 -7.42
C ASP A 48 -19.25 2.30 -8.92
N GLY A 49 -19.87 1.50 -9.79
CA GLY A 49 -19.69 1.62 -11.25
C GLY A 49 -20.23 2.92 -11.86
N ASN A 50 -20.97 3.73 -11.10
CA ASN A 50 -21.43 5.06 -11.51
C ASN A 50 -20.52 6.18 -10.98
N GLY A 51 -19.47 5.84 -10.21
CA GLY A 51 -18.58 6.80 -9.58
C GLY A 51 -19.09 7.36 -8.26
N ASN A 52 -20.16 6.81 -7.67
CA ASN A 52 -20.59 7.19 -6.33
C ASN A 52 -19.63 6.62 -5.29
N HIS A 53 -19.26 7.44 -4.31
CA HIS A 53 -18.43 7.00 -3.19
C HIS A 53 -19.11 5.88 -2.40
N ILE A 54 -18.34 4.85 -2.05
CA ILE A 54 -18.77 3.77 -1.15
C ILE A 54 -18.05 3.89 0.20
N TRP A 55 -16.71 3.92 0.17
CA TRP A 55 -15.89 4.10 1.37
C TRP A 55 -14.51 4.65 1.00
N SER A 56 -13.85 5.31 1.96
CA SER A 56 -12.46 5.76 1.83
C SER A 56 -11.73 5.67 3.15
N LYS A 57 -10.43 5.41 3.10
CA LYS A 57 -9.56 5.23 4.27
C LYS A 57 -8.23 5.94 4.05
N ARG A 58 -7.66 6.44 5.15
CA ARG A 58 -6.32 7.02 5.21
C ARG A 58 -5.42 6.14 6.04
N PHE A 59 -4.20 5.93 5.58
CA PHE A 59 -3.13 5.23 6.30
C PHE A 59 -1.86 6.08 6.27
N GLY A 60 -1.02 5.94 7.29
CA GLY A 60 0.19 6.73 7.43
C GLY A 60 0.33 7.34 8.83
N GLY A 61 1.37 8.14 8.99
CA GLY A 61 1.76 8.79 10.23
C GLY A 61 2.46 10.11 9.98
N SER A 62 3.45 10.44 10.80
CA SER A 62 4.13 11.74 10.72
C SER A 62 5.05 11.90 9.49
N GLY A 63 5.39 10.80 8.81
CA GLY A 63 6.36 10.74 7.71
C GLY A 63 5.75 10.92 6.31
N TYR A 64 6.49 10.46 5.31
CA TYR A 64 6.02 10.35 3.93
C TYR A 64 5.62 8.90 3.64
N ASP A 65 4.33 8.68 3.47
CA ASP A 65 3.72 7.38 3.25
C ASP A 65 2.99 7.38 1.92
N LEU A 66 3.30 6.39 1.08
CA LEU A 66 3.13 6.44 -0.37
C LEU A 66 2.40 5.18 -0.83
N GLY A 67 1.15 5.32 -1.28
CA GLY A 67 0.38 4.25 -1.90
C GLY A 67 0.64 4.24 -3.39
N TYR A 68 1.22 3.16 -3.93
CA TYR A 68 1.64 3.11 -5.34
C TYR A 68 0.74 2.23 -6.20
N SER A 69 0.20 1.14 -5.66
CA SER A 69 -0.57 0.19 -6.47
C SER A 69 -1.72 -0.42 -5.68
N VAL A 70 -2.84 -0.63 -6.37
CA VAL A 70 -4.02 -1.34 -5.87
C VAL A 70 -4.42 -2.43 -6.87
N SER A 71 -4.80 -3.60 -6.36
CA SER A 71 -5.37 -4.71 -7.13
C SER A 71 -6.55 -5.33 -6.37
N VAL A 72 -7.50 -5.92 -7.08
CA VAL A 72 -8.69 -6.55 -6.48
C VAL A 72 -8.87 -7.96 -7.05
N ASP A 73 -9.14 -8.94 -6.18
CA ASP A 73 -9.41 -10.32 -6.61
C ASP A 73 -10.88 -10.55 -6.94
N SER A 74 -11.20 -11.74 -7.47
CA SER A 74 -12.57 -12.13 -7.82
C SER A 74 -13.50 -12.30 -6.61
N SER A 75 -12.95 -12.36 -5.39
CA SER A 75 -13.72 -12.37 -4.14
C SER A 75 -13.97 -10.96 -3.59
N GLY A 76 -13.46 -9.92 -4.26
CA GLY A 76 -13.55 -8.53 -3.82
C GLY A 76 -12.53 -8.14 -2.75
N ASN A 77 -11.52 -8.97 -2.47
CA ASN A 77 -10.43 -8.58 -1.59
C ASN A 77 -9.52 -7.57 -2.29
N VAL A 78 -9.13 -6.54 -1.56
CA VAL A 78 -8.34 -5.42 -2.06
C VAL A 78 -6.92 -5.55 -1.54
N TYR A 79 -5.94 -5.40 -2.43
CA TYR A 79 -4.53 -5.47 -2.13
C TYR A 79 -3.89 -4.14 -2.49
N ILE A 80 -3.11 -3.57 -1.58
CA ILE A 80 -2.31 -2.38 -1.85
C ILE A 80 -0.85 -2.61 -1.48
N THR A 81 0.03 -1.98 -2.25
CA THR A 81 1.45 -1.89 -1.91
C THR A 81 1.96 -0.47 -2.10
N GLY A 82 3.06 -0.21 -1.43
CA GLY A 82 3.80 1.03 -1.54
C GLY A 82 4.91 1.07 -0.52
N SER A 83 5.24 2.28 -0.08
CA SER A 83 6.30 2.52 0.91
C SER A 83 5.88 3.48 1.99
N PHE A 84 6.51 3.38 3.15
CA PHE A 84 6.22 4.28 4.27
C PHE A 84 7.50 4.68 5.00
N GLY A 85 7.65 5.98 5.24
CA GLY A 85 8.74 6.59 6.00
C GLY A 85 8.37 6.95 7.43
N SER A 86 7.10 6.77 7.81
CA SER A 86 6.67 6.85 9.21
C SER A 86 7.29 5.74 10.06
N SER A 87 7.61 6.02 11.33
CA SER A 87 8.16 5.01 12.26
C SER A 87 7.21 3.85 12.53
N THR A 88 5.90 4.08 12.42
CA THR A 88 4.88 3.06 12.43
C THR A 88 3.76 3.40 11.45
N ILE A 89 3.12 2.37 10.91
CA ILE A 89 1.87 2.49 10.15
C ILE A 89 0.89 1.41 10.58
N ASP A 90 -0.40 1.73 10.67
CA ASP A 90 -1.45 0.76 10.98
C ASP A 90 -2.50 0.74 9.88
N PHE A 91 -2.71 -0.46 9.30
CA PHE A 91 -3.72 -0.71 8.29
C PHE A 91 -5.04 -1.25 8.86
N GLY A 92 -5.17 -1.33 10.19
CA GLY A 92 -6.34 -1.81 10.92
C GLY A 92 -6.11 -3.10 11.73
N GLY A 93 -4.92 -3.71 11.63
CA GLY A 93 -4.56 -4.95 12.34
C GLY A 93 -3.46 -4.78 13.38
N GLY A 94 -3.07 -3.54 13.68
CA GLY A 94 -1.96 -3.20 14.55
C GLY A 94 -0.78 -2.60 13.80
N ALA A 95 0.08 -1.91 14.56
CA ALA A 95 1.21 -1.17 14.01
C ALA A 95 2.27 -2.10 13.39
N LEU A 96 2.65 -1.78 12.14
CA LEU A 96 3.88 -2.24 11.51
C LEU A 96 4.98 -1.21 11.79
N THR A 97 6.10 -1.65 12.35
CA THR A 97 7.22 -0.78 12.72
C THR A 97 8.25 -0.69 11.59
N ASN A 98 8.62 0.54 11.23
CA ASN A 98 9.81 0.85 10.45
C ASN A 98 10.93 1.27 11.41
N ALA A 99 11.88 0.36 11.62
CA ALA A 99 12.98 0.55 12.56
C ALA A 99 14.03 1.58 12.08
N HIS A 100 13.97 1.99 10.80
CA HIS A 100 14.96 2.85 10.16
C HIS A 100 14.34 4.11 9.55
N ALA A 101 13.15 4.51 10.02
CA ALA A 101 12.56 5.79 9.64
C ALA A 101 13.59 6.95 9.84
N PRO A 102 13.67 7.91 8.90
CA PRO A 102 12.72 8.18 7.84
C PRO A 102 12.99 7.46 6.51
N TYR A 103 13.94 6.51 6.46
CA TYR A 103 14.11 5.65 5.29
C TYR A 103 12.84 4.83 5.06
N TYR A 104 12.58 4.47 3.82
CA TYR A 104 11.30 3.86 3.45
C TYR A 104 11.34 2.35 3.58
N ASP A 105 10.34 1.78 4.22
CA ASP A 105 10.05 0.35 4.17
C ASP A 105 8.88 0.09 3.21
N ILE A 106 8.88 -1.08 2.60
CA ILE A 106 7.81 -1.60 1.75
C ILE A 106 6.66 -2.09 2.64
N PHE A 107 5.42 -1.85 2.21
CA PHE A 107 4.25 -2.54 2.76
C PHE A 107 3.49 -3.33 1.70
N LEU A 108 2.81 -4.38 2.15
CA LEU A 108 1.75 -5.06 1.42
C LEU A 108 0.59 -5.30 2.37
N ALA A 109 -0.60 -4.81 2.03
CA ALA A 109 -1.79 -4.93 2.86
C ALA A 109 -2.97 -5.48 2.07
N ARG A 110 -3.80 -6.29 2.74
CA ARG A 110 -5.02 -6.90 2.21
C ARG A 110 -6.23 -6.48 3.05
N PHE A 111 -7.31 -6.17 2.36
CA PHE A 111 -8.61 -5.80 2.91
C PHE A 111 -9.71 -6.64 2.28
N ASP A 112 -10.85 -6.78 2.98
CA ASP A 112 -12.08 -7.29 2.37
C ASP A 112 -12.77 -6.23 1.50
N SER A 113 -13.90 -6.58 0.88
CA SER A 113 -14.67 -5.70 -0.02
C SER A 113 -15.28 -4.47 0.66
N ASN A 114 -15.38 -4.49 1.99
CA ASN A 114 -15.86 -3.39 2.84
C ASN A 114 -14.69 -2.54 3.37
N GLY A 115 -13.46 -2.87 2.97
CA GLY A 115 -12.24 -2.20 3.42
C GLY A 115 -11.81 -2.62 4.82
N ASN A 116 -12.35 -3.69 5.41
CA ASN A 116 -11.86 -4.21 6.68
C ASN A 116 -10.50 -4.87 6.47
N HIS A 117 -9.56 -4.61 7.38
CA HIS A 117 -8.24 -5.22 7.35
C HIS A 117 -8.35 -6.74 7.47
N LEU A 118 -7.57 -7.45 6.64
CA LEU A 118 -7.41 -8.90 6.75
C LEU A 118 -5.98 -9.25 7.20
N TRP A 119 -4.97 -8.66 6.56
CA TRP A 119 -3.58 -8.77 6.99
C TRP A 119 -2.73 -7.65 6.39
N SER A 120 -1.58 -7.38 6.99
CA SER A 120 -0.56 -6.46 6.45
C SER A 120 0.83 -6.96 6.79
N LYS A 121 1.81 -6.68 5.92
CA LYS A 121 3.21 -7.09 6.02
C LYS A 121 4.12 -5.91 5.71
N ARG A 122 5.29 -5.89 6.35
CA ARG A 122 6.37 -4.91 6.15
C ARG A 122 7.62 -5.63 5.67
N PHE A 123 8.31 -5.04 4.70
CA PHE A 123 9.61 -5.50 4.22
C PHE A 123 10.56 -4.33 4.08
N GLY A 124 11.85 -4.56 4.26
CA GLY A 124 12.88 -3.55 4.08
C GLY A 124 14.00 -3.69 5.10
N GLY A 125 14.99 -2.83 4.98
CA GLY A 125 16.21 -2.82 5.77
C GLY A 125 16.56 -1.41 6.23
N SER A 126 17.85 -1.09 6.20
CA SER A 126 18.40 0.14 6.75
C SER A 126 18.41 1.33 5.78
N ASP A 127 17.90 1.18 4.56
CA ASP A 127 17.89 2.20 3.51
C ASP A 127 16.52 2.21 2.78
N TYR A 128 16.36 3.04 1.75
CA TYR A 128 15.10 3.19 1.05
C TYR A 128 14.71 1.95 0.24
N ASP A 129 13.55 1.38 0.56
CA ASP A 129 12.98 0.23 -0.10
C ASP A 129 11.55 0.52 -0.61
N TYR A 130 11.29 0.14 -1.85
CA TYR A 130 10.14 0.59 -2.63
C TYR A 130 9.28 -0.54 -3.16
N GLY A 131 8.05 -0.65 -2.65
CA GLY A 131 6.99 -1.45 -3.28
C GLY A 131 6.38 -0.67 -4.43
N GLN A 132 6.38 -1.21 -5.64
CA GLN A 132 5.96 -0.46 -6.84
C GLN A 132 4.62 -0.93 -7.40
N SER A 133 4.40 -2.24 -7.45
CA SER A 133 3.17 -2.79 -8.02
C SER A 133 2.75 -4.08 -7.34
N VAL A 134 1.43 -4.27 -7.23
CA VAL A 134 0.80 -5.50 -6.77
C VAL A 134 -0.20 -5.99 -7.81
N SER A 135 -0.23 -7.29 -8.05
CA SER A 135 -1.24 -7.96 -8.88
C SER A 135 -1.72 -9.22 -8.17
N VAL A 136 -2.98 -9.59 -8.40
CA VAL A 136 -3.58 -10.82 -7.85
C VAL A 136 -4.20 -11.64 -8.97
N ASP A 137 -4.00 -12.95 -8.94
CA ASP A 137 -4.65 -13.86 -9.90
C ASP A 137 -6.00 -14.37 -9.39
N SER A 138 -6.76 -15.03 -10.27
CA SER A 138 -8.07 -15.62 -9.95
C SER A 138 -8.04 -16.70 -8.85
N SER A 139 -6.86 -17.22 -8.53
CA SER A 139 -6.66 -18.18 -7.44
C SER A 139 -6.29 -17.49 -6.12
N GLY A 140 -6.22 -16.15 -6.09
CA GLY A 140 -5.85 -15.36 -4.92
C GLY A 140 -4.36 -15.29 -4.65
N ASN A 141 -3.49 -15.74 -5.58
CA ASN A 141 -2.05 -15.54 -5.40
C ASN A 141 -1.71 -14.07 -5.63
N VAL A 142 -0.92 -13.52 -4.72
CA VAL A 142 -0.48 -12.12 -4.74
C VAL A 142 0.94 -12.05 -5.27
N TYR A 143 1.18 -11.19 -6.25
CA TYR A 143 2.47 -10.93 -6.84
C TYR A 143 2.84 -9.47 -6.57
N GLY A 144 3.97 -9.24 -5.91
CA GLY A 144 4.48 -7.89 -5.62
C GLY A 144 5.82 -7.67 -6.28
N ILE A 145 6.06 -6.47 -6.81
CA ILE A 145 7.36 -6.08 -7.35
C ILE A 145 7.80 -4.75 -6.76
N GLY A 146 9.10 -4.50 -6.86
CA GLY A 146 9.70 -3.26 -6.43
C GLY A 146 11.21 -3.30 -6.53
N TYR A 147 11.85 -2.39 -5.81
CA TYR A 147 13.31 -2.38 -5.65
C TYR A 147 13.69 -2.00 -4.23
N PHE A 148 14.90 -2.34 -3.84
CA PHE A 148 15.43 -2.09 -2.51
C PHE A 148 16.87 -1.58 -2.61
N ASN A 149 17.20 -0.61 -1.76
CA ASN A 149 18.56 -0.10 -1.63
C ASN A 149 19.26 -0.70 -0.40
N SER A 150 18.50 -1.24 0.54
CA SER A 150 19.03 -1.93 1.70
C SER A 150 19.97 -3.06 1.31
N ASN A 151 21.07 -3.25 2.05
CA ASN A 151 22.03 -4.34 1.79
C ASN A 151 21.35 -5.72 1.76
N ASN A 152 20.27 -5.89 2.53
CA ASN A 152 19.48 -7.10 2.55
C ASN A 152 18.03 -6.80 2.91
N VAL A 153 17.09 -7.49 2.26
CA VAL A 153 15.66 -7.47 2.60
C VAL A 153 15.16 -8.90 2.80
N ASP A 154 14.52 -9.15 3.94
CA ASP A 154 13.81 -10.40 4.23
C ASP A 154 12.32 -10.26 3.90
N PHE A 155 11.83 -11.08 2.97
CA PHE A 155 10.43 -11.16 2.57
C PHE A 155 9.65 -12.27 3.32
N GLY A 156 10.27 -12.85 4.35
CA GLY A 156 9.74 -13.92 5.20
C GLY A 156 9.79 -15.32 4.58
N VAL A 157 9.91 -15.41 3.25
CA VAL A 157 10.10 -16.67 2.50
C VAL A 157 11.49 -16.79 1.91
N CYS A 158 12.17 -15.66 1.71
CA CYS A 158 13.54 -15.57 1.25
C CYS A 158 14.13 -14.22 1.65
N SER A 159 15.46 -14.18 1.75
CA SER A 159 16.23 -12.98 1.95
C SER A 159 16.98 -12.66 0.65
N LEU A 160 16.87 -11.43 0.17
CA LEU A 160 17.58 -10.95 -1.01
C LEU A 160 18.71 -10.01 -0.57
N GLN A 161 19.92 -10.24 -1.09
CA GLN A 161 21.10 -9.41 -0.85
C GLN A 161 21.25 -8.43 -2.01
N ASN A 162 21.45 -7.16 -1.68
CA ASN A 162 21.77 -6.13 -2.66
C ASN A 162 23.24 -6.27 -3.07
N SER A 163 23.50 -6.39 -4.37
CA SER A 163 24.84 -6.51 -4.95
C SER A 163 25.38 -5.18 -5.51
N GLY A 164 24.69 -4.06 -5.27
CA GLY A 164 25.01 -2.75 -5.82
C GLY A 164 24.13 -1.62 -5.27
N GLY A 165 23.73 -0.68 -6.13
CA GLY A 165 22.92 0.49 -5.73
C GLY A 165 21.48 0.12 -5.36
N SER A 166 20.68 -0.25 -6.36
CA SER A 166 19.30 -0.69 -6.18
C SER A 166 19.10 -2.04 -6.87
N ASP A 167 18.51 -3.00 -6.17
CA ASP A 167 18.16 -4.31 -6.73
C ASP A 167 16.64 -4.51 -6.76
N ILE A 168 16.16 -5.23 -7.78
CA ILE A 168 14.73 -5.50 -7.97
C ILE A 168 14.29 -6.76 -7.23
N PHE A 169 13.00 -6.84 -6.90
CA PHE A 169 12.41 -8.06 -6.37
C PHE A 169 11.09 -8.41 -7.06
N LEU A 170 10.76 -9.71 -7.04
CA LEU A 170 9.44 -10.27 -7.26
C LEU A 170 9.13 -11.19 -6.09
N ILE A 171 8.00 -10.96 -5.42
CA ILE A 171 7.48 -11.83 -4.36
C ILE A 171 6.15 -12.45 -4.79
N LYS A 172 5.92 -13.68 -4.34
CA LYS A 172 4.64 -14.37 -4.48
C LYS A 172 4.16 -14.82 -3.10
N TYR A 173 2.92 -14.48 -2.76
CA TYR A 173 2.20 -15.07 -1.62
C TYR A 173 1.02 -15.87 -2.13
N ALA A 174 0.96 -17.14 -1.75
CA ALA A 174 -0.22 -17.97 -1.95
C ALA A 174 -1.25 -17.70 -0.83
N PRO A 175 -2.54 -17.98 -1.07
CA PRO A 175 -3.62 -17.88 -0.07
C PRO A 175 -3.34 -18.65 1.23
#